data_AF-A0A2V5MEQ4-F1
#
_entry.id   AF-A0A2V5MEQ4-F1
#
_cell.length_a   1.000
_cell.length_b   1.000
_cell.length_c   1.000
_cell.angle_alpha   90.00
_cell.angle_beta   90.00
_cell.angle_gamma   90.00
#
_symmetry.space_group_name_H-M   'P 1'
#
loop_
_entity.id
_entity.type
_entity.pdbx_description
1 polymer ?
#
loop_
_entity_poly.entity_id
_entity_poly.type
_entity_poly.pdbx_seq_one_letter_code
_entity_poly.pdbx_strand_id
1 'polypeptide(L)'
;MKVSAVLLAGGQSLRMGHDKATVTFRGKPLWQIQLNTLQNLRPHEVFISARSAPSWRPPELQFVPDEPPSRGPLSGVAAALGHIATGHLLVLAIDMPLM
;
A
#
# COMPACT_ATOMS: atom_id res chain seq x y z
N MET A 1 5.67 -14.59 -14.77
CA MET A 1 5.68 -13.17 -15.20
C MET A 1 6.19 -12.33 -14.04
N LYS A 2 7.00 -11.29 -14.29
CA LYS A 2 7.42 -10.35 -13.23
C LYS A 2 6.34 -9.28 -13.03
N VAL A 3 6.02 -8.97 -11.79
CA VAL A 3 5.05 -7.93 -11.41
C VAL A 3 5.70 -6.97 -10.42
N SER A 4 5.34 -5.70 -10.49
CA SER A 4 5.54 -4.73 -9.42
C SER A 4 4.32 -4.75 -8.51
N ALA A 5 4.47 -4.44 -7.23
CA ALA A 5 3.34 -4.43 -6.29
C ALA A 5 3.20 -3.10 -5.58
N VAL A 6 1.97 -2.65 -5.36
CA VAL A 6 1.67 -1.50 -4.51
C VAL A 6 0.71 -1.87 -3.40
N LEU A 7 1.07 -1.49 -2.17
CA LEU A 7 0.18 -1.50 -1.02
C LEU A 7 -0.51 -0.14 -0.91
N LEU A 8 -1.82 -0.11 -1.15
CA LEU A 8 -2.63 1.09 -1.00
C LEU A 8 -3.00 1.29 0.46
N ALA A 9 -2.28 2.20 1.11
CA ALA A 9 -2.50 2.65 2.49
C ALA A 9 -3.17 4.04 2.56
N GLY A 10 -3.69 4.53 1.44
CA GLY A 10 -4.42 5.80 1.36
C GLY A 10 -5.81 5.79 1.99
N GLY A 11 -6.40 6.98 2.06
CA GLY A 11 -7.67 7.26 2.72
C GLY A 11 -7.51 8.17 3.94
N GLN A 12 -8.63 8.70 4.44
CA GLN A 12 -8.62 9.60 5.61
C GLN A 12 -8.90 8.89 6.92
N SER A 13 -9.31 7.61 6.87
CA SER A 13 -9.75 6.86 8.04
C SER A 13 -10.77 7.61 8.92
N LEU A 14 -11.59 8.50 8.34
CA LEU A 14 -12.51 9.38 9.08
C LEU A 14 -13.46 8.62 10.01
N ARG A 15 -13.90 7.42 9.59
CA ARG A 15 -14.77 6.56 10.39
C ARG A 15 -14.06 5.92 11.58
N MET A 16 -12.76 5.64 11.46
CA MET A 16 -11.96 5.02 12.52
C MET A 16 -11.33 6.06 13.46
N GLY A 17 -11.15 7.30 13.00
CA GLY A 17 -10.54 8.38 13.79
C GLY A 17 -9.02 8.25 13.99
N HIS A 18 -8.43 7.12 13.57
CA HIS A 18 -6.99 6.87 13.58
C HIS A 18 -6.58 6.14 12.29
N ASP A 19 -5.28 6.02 12.03
CA ASP A 19 -4.77 5.29 10.87
C ASP A 19 -5.26 3.83 10.88
N LYS A 20 -6.01 3.43 9.85
CA LYS A 20 -6.52 2.06 9.73
C LYS A 20 -5.39 1.04 9.56
N ALA A 21 -4.27 1.44 8.96
CA ALA A 21 -3.14 0.55 8.70
C ALA A 21 -2.53 -0.02 10.00
N THR A 22 -2.69 0.69 11.13
CA THR A 22 -2.18 0.28 12.45
C THR A 22 -3.17 -0.53 13.28
N VAL A 23 -4.41 -0.74 12.80
CA VAL A 23 -5.39 -1.61 13.44
C VAL A 23 -4.79 -3.01 13.61
N THR A 24 -4.90 -3.57 14.82
CA THR A 24 -4.44 -4.93 15.08
C THR A 24 -5.51 -5.94 14.69
N PHE A 25 -5.14 -6.91 13.85
CA PHE A 25 -5.95 -8.07 13.48
C PHE A 25 -5.16 -9.34 13.78
N ARG A 26 -5.74 -10.27 14.56
CA ARG A 26 -5.07 -11.52 15.01
C ARG A 26 -3.65 -11.29 15.56
N GLY A 27 -3.47 -10.22 16.35
CA GLY A 27 -2.21 -9.90 17.01
C GLY A 27 -1.15 -9.20 16.14
N LYS A 28 -1.45 -8.83 14.89
CA LYS A 28 -0.55 -8.05 14.02
C LYS A 28 -1.25 -6.83 13.43
N PRO A 29 -0.54 -5.71 13.22
CA PRO A 29 -1.12 -4.55 12.55
C PRO A 29 -1.40 -4.87 11.07
N LEU A 30 -2.48 -4.30 10.51
CA LEU A 30 -2.92 -4.56 9.13
C LEU A 30 -1.80 -4.31 8.10
N TRP A 31 -0.99 -3.26 8.28
CA TRP A 31 0.13 -2.99 7.38
C TRP A 31 1.13 -4.14 7.32
N GLN A 32 1.41 -4.77 8.46
CA GLN A 32 2.37 -5.86 8.52
C GLN A 32 1.78 -7.12 7.88
N ILE A 33 0.49 -7.38 8.09
CA ILE A 33 -0.20 -8.51 7.46
C ILE A 33 -0.15 -8.37 5.93
N GLN A 34 -0.60 -7.25 5.40
CA GLN A 34 -0.71 -7.06 3.96
C GLN A 34 0.66 -6.95 3.28
N LEU A 35 1.64 -6.31 3.94
CA LEU A 35 3.00 -6.27 3.41
C LEU A 35 3.61 -7.67 3.31
N ASN A 36 3.43 -8.50 4.34
CA ASN A 36 3.88 -9.89 4.29
C ASN A 36 3.19 -10.67 3.17
N THR A 37 1.88 -10.47 2.98
CA THR A 37 1.14 -11.08 1.86
C THR A 37 1.76 -10.72 0.52
N LEU A 38 2.08 -9.45 0.28
CA LEU A 38 2.77 -9.02 -0.95
C LEU A 38 4.17 -9.62 -1.09
N GLN A 39 4.97 -9.56 -0.02
CA GLN A 39 6.36 -10.04 -0.05
C GLN A 39 6.45 -11.56 -0.30
N ASN A 40 5.49 -12.34 0.17
CA ASN A 40 5.42 -13.79 -0.07
C ASN A 40 5.22 -14.13 -1.55
N LEU A 41 4.64 -13.23 -2.35
CA LEU A 41 4.52 -13.39 -3.80
C LEU A 41 5.82 -13.10 -4.56
N ARG A 42 6.84 -12.59 -3.86
CA ARG A 42 8.15 -12.21 -4.41
C ARG A 42 8.04 -11.31 -5.66
N PRO A 43 7.33 -10.17 -5.56
CA PRO A 43 7.27 -9.20 -6.65
C PRO A 43 8.67 -8.63 -6.94
N HIS A 44 8.82 -8.05 -8.13
CA HIS A 44 10.05 -7.37 -8.53
C HIS A 44 10.42 -6.22 -7.59
N GLU A 45 9.39 -5.47 -7.16
CA GLU A 45 9.49 -4.32 -6.27
C GLU A 45 8.16 -4.11 -5.56
N VAL A 46 8.22 -3.45 -4.40
CA VAL A 46 7.05 -3.14 -3.56
C VAL A 46 7.04 -1.66 -3.21
N PHE A 47 5.91 -1.01 -3.47
CA PHE A 47 5.64 0.36 -3.12
C PHE A 47 4.59 0.45 -2.01
N ILE A 48 4.65 1.51 -1.21
CA ILE A 48 3.54 1.94 -0.36
C ILE A 48 3.01 3.26 -0.89
N SER A 49 1.71 3.29 -1.19
CA SER A 49 1.03 4.50 -1.64
C SER A 49 0.06 5.02 -0.58
N ALA A 50 0.24 6.29 -0.21
CA ALA A 50 -0.60 7.02 0.72
C ALA A 50 -0.45 8.55 0.51
N ARG A 51 -1.28 9.34 1.19
CA ARG A 51 -1.24 10.82 1.10
C ARG A 51 0.02 11.45 1.70
N SER A 52 0.54 10.83 2.74
CA SER A 52 1.79 11.20 3.41
C SER A 52 2.54 9.94 3.76
N ALA A 53 3.87 10.05 3.91
CA ALA A 53 4.71 8.91 4.26
C ALA A 53 4.28 8.38 5.64
N PRO A 54 3.79 7.12 5.74
CA PRO A 54 3.36 6.60 7.02
C PRO A 54 4.56 6.29 7.93
N SER A 55 4.43 6.55 9.23
CA SER A 55 5.50 6.32 10.21
C SER A 55 5.84 4.84 10.42
N TRP A 56 4.88 3.95 10.16
CA TRP A 56 5.07 2.48 10.25
C TRP A 56 5.75 1.89 9.01
N ARG A 57 5.95 2.67 7.95
CA ARG A 57 6.58 2.20 6.71
C ARG A 57 8.00 1.71 6.99
N PRO A 58 8.37 0.48 6.57
CA PRO A 58 9.77 0.05 6.56
C PRO A 58 10.63 0.99 5.71
N PRO A 59 11.78 1.48 6.22
CA PRO A 59 12.58 2.52 5.56
C PRO A 59 13.03 2.14 4.14
N GLU A 60 13.23 0.85 3.87
CA GLU A 60 13.66 0.28 2.59
C GLU A 60 12.57 0.27 1.50
N LEU A 61 11.29 0.39 1.85
CA LEU A 61 10.21 0.35 0.87
C LEU A 61 9.99 1.72 0.25
N GLN A 62 9.88 1.77 -1.08
CA GLN A 62 9.63 3.02 -1.77
C GLN A 62 8.23 3.57 -1.45
N PHE A 63 8.18 4.85 -1.11
CA PHE A 63 6.94 5.58 -0.87
C PHE A 63 6.52 6.33 -2.13
N VAL A 64 5.27 6.13 -2.54
CA VAL A 64 4.67 6.80 -3.71
C VAL A 64 3.52 7.67 -3.21
N PRO A 65 3.67 9.00 -3.17
CA PRO A 65 2.59 9.87 -2.72
C PRO A 65 1.41 9.86 -3.69
N ASP A 66 0.20 9.99 -3.18
CA ASP A 66 -0.97 10.32 -4.00
C ASP A 66 -0.74 11.70 -4.67
N GLU A 67 -0.93 11.81 -5.99
CA GLU A 67 -0.93 13.11 -6.67
C GLU A 67 -2.15 13.94 -6.26
N PRO A 68 -1.97 15.21 -5.81
CA PRO A 68 -3.09 16.10 -5.54
C PRO A 68 -3.77 16.60 -6.83
N PRO A 69 -5.11 16.70 -6.86
CA PRO A 69 -6.05 16.31 -5.82
C PRO A 69 -6.26 14.78 -5.80
N SER A 70 -6.07 14.15 -4.63
CA SER A 70 -6.32 12.70 -4.46
C SER A 70 -7.80 12.39 -4.70
N ARG A 71 -8.07 11.52 -5.69
CA ARG A 71 -9.41 11.07 -6.11
C ARG A 71 -9.74 9.66 -5.60
N GLY A 72 -9.18 9.28 -4.44
CA GLY A 72 -9.36 7.96 -3.86
C GLY A 72 -8.36 6.93 -4.41
N PRO A 73 -8.69 5.63 -4.37
CA PRO A 73 -7.74 4.55 -4.67
C PRO A 73 -7.08 4.64 -6.06
N LEU A 74 -7.79 5.16 -7.06
CA LEU A 74 -7.26 5.31 -8.42
C LEU A 74 -6.07 6.28 -8.49
N SER A 75 -5.99 7.28 -7.61
CA SER A 75 -4.82 8.17 -7.55
C SER A 75 -3.56 7.42 -7.14
N GLY A 76 -3.65 6.53 -6.15
CA GLY A 76 -2.52 5.71 -5.72
C GLY A 76 -2.10 4.68 -6.79
N VAL A 77 -3.07 4.10 -7.50
CA VAL A 77 -2.80 3.20 -8.64
C VAL A 77 -2.11 3.95 -9.77
N ALA A 78 -2.63 5.11 -10.17
CA ALA A 78 -2.06 5.92 -11.25
C ALA A 78 -0.63 6.38 -10.92
N ALA A 79 -0.40 6.85 -9.70
CA ALA A 79 0.94 7.23 -9.24
C ALA A 79 1.90 6.02 -9.28
N ALA A 80 1.48 4.86 -8.75
CA ALA A 80 2.32 3.66 -8.74
C ALA A 80 2.66 3.16 -10.16
N LEU A 81 1.72 3.24 -11.11
CA LEU A 81 1.97 2.88 -12.52
C LEU A 81 3.09 3.71 -13.15
N GLY A 82 3.31 4.94 -12.71
CA GLY A 82 4.42 5.79 -13.18
C GLY A 82 5.80 5.34 -12.70
N HIS A 83 5.89 4.42 -11.73
CA HIS A 83 7.13 3.97 -11.10
C HIS A 83 7.52 2.52 -11.41
N ILE A 84 6.62 1.71 -11.99
CA ILE A 84 6.87 0.28 -12.18
C ILE A 84 7.99 0.01 -13.20
N ALA A 85 8.85 -0.98 -12.92
CA ALA A 85 9.84 -1.51 -13.87
C ALA A 85 9.35 -2.76 -14.63
N THR A 86 8.06 -3.11 -14.51
CA THR A 86 7.46 -4.32 -15.08
C THR A 86 6.21 -3.99 -15.90
N GLY A 87 5.74 -4.92 -16.74
CA GLY A 87 4.52 -4.70 -17.53
C GLY A 87 3.20 -4.81 -16.76
N HIS A 88 3.20 -5.16 -15.48
CA HIS A 88 1.99 -5.36 -14.68
C HIS A 88 2.18 -4.84 -13.25
N LEU A 89 1.13 -4.20 -12.73
CA LEU A 89 1.05 -3.75 -11.34
C LEU A 89 0.03 -4.60 -10.58
N LEU A 90 0.48 -5.27 -9.53
CA LEU A 90 -0.40 -5.89 -8.53
C LEU A 90 -0.75 -4.85 -7.48
N VAL A 91 -2.03 -4.72 -7.17
CA VAL A 91 -2.55 -3.74 -6.21
C VAL A 91 -3.18 -4.47 -5.04
N LEU A 92 -2.78 -4.14 -3.81
CA LEU A 92 -3.39 -4.68 -2.59
C LEU A 92 -3.86 -3.54 -1.69
N ALA A 93 -5.10 -3.62 -1.22
CA ALA A 93 -5.63 -2.69 -0.22
C ALA A 93 -5.16 -3.07 1.19
N ILE A 94 -4.86 -2.07 2.02
CA ILE A 94 -4.37 -2.27 3.41
C ILE A 94 -5.41 -2.93 4.34
N ASP A 95 -6.70 -2.84 4.02
CA ASP A 95 -7.82 -3.17 4.92
C ASP A 95 -8.54 -4.49 4.58
N MET A 96 -7.93 -5.33 3.75
CA MET A 96 -8.44 -6.66 3.38
C MET A 96 -7.54 -7.79 3.92
N PRO A 97 -7.47 -8.02 5.25
CA PRO A 97 -6.49 -8.92 5.89
C PRO A 97 -6.70 -10.43 5.67
N LEU A 98 -7.68 -10.82 4.85
CA LEU A 98 -7.99 -12.21 4.53
C LEU A 98 -7.71 -12.56 3.05
N MET A 99 -7.00 -11.67 2.35
CA MET A 99 -6.48 -11.87 0.99
C MET A 99 -5.33 -12.88 0.96
#